data_AF-A0A1M7PPG7-F1
#
_entry.id   AF-A0A1M7PPG7-F1
#
_cell.length_a   1.000
_cell.length_b   1.000
_cell.length_c   1.000
_cell.angle_alpha   90.00
_cell.angle_beta   90.00
_cell.angle_gamma   90.00
#
_symmetry.space_group_name_H-M   'P 1'
#
loop_
_entity.id
_entity.type
_entity.pdbx_description
1 polymer ?
#
loop_
_entity_poly.entity_id
_entity_poly.type
_entity_poly.pdbx_seq_one_letter_code
_entity_poly.pdbx_strand_id
1 'polypeptide(L)'
;MVAELGEVVWIVDLNRQSLDRVVPTMGAARLQGMFTAAGWQVLTVKYGRLLEDLFTRPSGAALRGRIDDMSDAEYQRLLRRTPTEIRRELPGTGTGAAEIAALIAEVSDADLAAAVRNLGGHDLAALREAYARIDDDRPTVILAYTLKGYGLATEGHPQNHSALLTEGQLH
;
A
#
# COMPACT_ATOMS: atom_id res chain seq x y z
N MET A 1 -14.22 -1.02 30.09
CA MET A 1 -14.02 -2.09 29.07
C MET A 1 -13.12 -1.52 27.97
N VAL A 2 -12.34 -2.30 27.20
CA VAL A 2 -11.49 -1.71 26.13
C VAL A 2 -12.31 -0.85 25.15
N ALA A 3 -13.58 -1.19 24.95
CA ALA A 3 -14.54 -0.45 24.15
C ALA A 3 -14.80 1.00 24.60
N GLU A 4 -14.40 1.41 25.81
CA GLU A 4 -14.63 2.77 26.33
C GLU A 4 -13.40 3.69 26.19
N LEU A 5 -12.32 3.21 25.57
CA LEU A 5 -11.07 3.94 25.36
C LEU A 5 -11.09 4.71 24.04
N GLY A 6 -12.07 5.59 23.86
CA GLY A 6 -12.27 6.38 22.65
C GLY A 6 -11.11 7.32 22.29
N GLU A 7 -10.34 7.73 23.28
CA GLU A 7 -9.14 8.55 23.11
C GLU A 7 -7.92 7.77 22.57
N VAL A 8 -8.01 6.44 22.45
CA VAL A 8 -6.90 5.60 22.03
C VAL A 8 -6.93 5.35 20.52
N VAL A 9 -5.86 5.79 19.85
CA VAL A 9 -5.62 5.52 18.44
C VAL A 9 -4.31 4.75 18.28
N TRP A 10 -4.38 3.57 17.68
CA TRP A 10 -3.21 2.81 17.25
C TRP A 10 -2.98 2.98 15.76
N ILE A 11 -1.73 3.17 15.36
CA ILE A 11 -1.34 3.22 13.96
C ILE A 11 -0.38 2.06 13.73
N VAL A 12 -0.77 1.13 12.87
CA VAL A 12 0.04 -0.03 12.51
C VAL A 12 0.59 0.18 11.12
N ASP A 13 1.92 0.29 11.02
CA ASP A 13 2.64 0.33 9.75
C ASP A 13 2.70 -1.08 9.13
N LEU A 14 2.03 -1.24 7.99
CA LEU A 14 1.99 -2.46 7.21
C LEU A 14 2.87 -2.33 5.96
N ASN A 15 4.16 -2.52 6.13
CA ASN A 15 5.17 -2.36 5.06
C ASN A 15 5.59 -3.66 4.34
N ARG A 16 4.94 -4.79 4.64
CA ARG A 16 5.17 -6.14 4.06
C ARG A 16 6.53 -6.77 4.35
N GLN A 17 7.37 -6.19 5.21
CA GLN A 17 8.72 -6.67 5.44
C GLN A 17 9.02 -6.83 6.94
N SER A 18 9.74 -7.90 7.28
CA SER A 18 10.45 -7.99 8.56
C SER A 18 11.86 -7.40 8.40
N LEU A 19 12.74 -7.62 9.39
CA LEU A 19 14.11 -7.12 9.31
C LEU A 19 14.85 -7.66 8.08
N ASP A 20 14.86 -8.99 7.90
CA ASP A 20 15.71 -9.65 6.89
C ASP A 20 14.98 -10.17 5.64
N ARG A 21 13.65 -10.02 5.54
CA ARG A 21 12.87 -10.61 4.45
C ARG A 21 11.53 -9.93 4.22
N VAL A 22 10.98 -10.14 3.02
CA VAL A 22 9.57 -9.92 2.73
C VAL A 22 8.76 -10.98 3.48
N VAL A 23 7.73 -10.55 4.20
CA VAL A 23 6.85 -11.48 4.92
C VAL A 23 5.93 -12.15 3.89
N PRO A 24 5.83 -13.49 3.85
CA PRO A 24 5.02 -14.19 2.83
C PRO A 24 3.53 -13.87 2.88
N THR A 25 3.03 -13.51 4.06
CA THR A 25 1.65 -13.10 4.29
C THR A 25 1.65 -11.99 5.34
N MET A 26 1.18 -10.81 4.97
CA MET A 26 1.07 -9.68 5.90
C MET A 26 0.14 -9.93 7.10
N GLY A 27 -0.77 -10.91 7.02
CA GLY A 27 -1.74 -11.17 8.07
C GLY A 27 -2.73 -10.02 8.29
N ALA A 28 -2.84 -9.07 7.37
CA ALA A 28 -3.69 -7.88 7.51
C ALA A 28 -5.16 -8.23 7.79
N ALA A 29 -5.72 -9.22 7.07
CA ALA A 29 -7.09 -9.70 7.32
C ALA A 29 -7.26 -10.29 8.74
N ARG A 30 -6.23 -10.98 9.26
CA ARG A 30 -6.23 -11.50 10.63
C ARG A 30 -6.17 -10.38 11.66
N LEU A 31 -5.33 -9.36 11.44
CA LEU A 31 -5.26 -8.17 12.31
C LEU A 31 -6.59 -7.43 12.32
N GLN A 32 -7.19 -7.17 11.15
CA GLN A 32 -8.51 -6.56 11.05
C GLN A 32 -9.56 -7.35 11.84
N GLY A 33 -9.64 -8.66 11.62
CA GLY A 33 -10.59 -9.53 12.33
C GLY A 33 -10.39 -9.52 13.86
N MET A 34 -9.14 -9.51 14.32
CA MET A 34 -8.81 -9.47 15.75
C MET A 34 -9.28 -8.16 16.40
N PHE A 35 -9.00 -7.01 15.79
CA PHE A 35 -9.42 -5.70 16.32
C PHE A 35 -10.94 -5.52 16.26
N THR A 36 -11.58 -5.91 15.16
CA THR A 36 -13.04 -5.90 15.03
C THR A 36 -13.69 -6.76 16.11
N ALA A 37 -13.18 -7.98 16.36
CA ALA A 37 -13.69 -8.86 17.41
C ALA A 37 -13.49 -8.29 18.83
N ALA A 38 -12.47 -7.45 19.02
CA ALA A 38 -12.22 -6.73 20.27
C ALA A 38 -13.04 -5.44 20.43
N GLY A 39 -13.92 -5.12 19.47
CA GLY A 39 -14.79 -3.93 19.52
C GLY A 39 -14.14 -2.63 19.04
N TRP A 40 -12.97 -2.69 18.42
CA TRP A 40 -12.27 -1.51 17.90
C TRP A 40 -12.90 -1.02 16.59
N GLN A 41 -12.82 0.27 16.34
CA GLN A 41 -12.95 0.79 14.98
C GLN A 41 -11.70 0.39 14.18
N VAL A 42 -11.89 -0.19 13.00
CA VAL A 42 -10.79 -0.57 12.10
C VAL A 42 -10.84 0.28 10.84
N LEU A 43 -9.86 1.17 10.68
CA LEU A 43 -9.70 2.01 9.50
C LEU A 43 -8.50 1.52 8.69
N THR A 44 -8.72 1.07 7.46
CA THR A 44 -7.64 0.62 6.57
C THR A 44 -7.31 1.69 5.54
N VAL A 45 -6.04 2.08 5.48
CA VAL A 45 -5.51 3.08 4.53
C VAL A 45 -4.53 2.35 3.62
N LYS A 46 -5.07 1.66 2.60
CA LYS A 46 -4.32 0.73 1.76
C LYS A 46 -3.62 1.43 0.60
N TYR A 47 -4.36 2.22 -0.16
CA TYR A 47 -3.86 2.91 -1.36
C TYR A 47 -4.00 4.42 -1.18
N GLY A 48 -3.07 5.16 -1.78
CA GLY A 48 -3.15 6.61 -1.87
C GLY A 48 -4.00 7.04 -3.06
N ARG A 49 -4.28 8.35 -3.15
CA ARG A 49 -5.25 8.90 -4.10
C ARG A 49 -4.89 8.67 -5.56
N LEU A 50 -3.60 8.66 -5.93
CA LEU A 50 -3.21 8.44 -7.33
C LEU A 50 -3.66 7.06 -7.83
N LEU A 51 -3.55 6.05 -6.98
CA LEU A 51 -3.94 4.70 -7.33
C LEU A 51 -5.46 4.50 -7.18
N GLU A 52 -6.06 5.11 -6.16
CA GLU A 52 -7.52 5.16 -6.02
C GLU A 52 -8.19 5.79 -7.25
N ASP A 53 -7.64 6.90 -7.78
CA ASP A 53 -8.13 7.55 -8.99
C ASP A 53 -8.12 6.59 -10.19
N LEU A 54 -7.07 5.78 -10.36
CA LEU A 54 -7.03 4.76 -11.41
C LEU A 54 -8.10 3.68 -11.22
N PHE A 55 -8.42 3.31 -9.97
CA PHE A 55 -9.47 2.33 -9.70
C PHE A 55 -10.87 2.82 -10.03
N THR A 56 -11.11 4.14 -10.06
CA THR A 56 -12.40 4.73 -10.44
C THR A 56 -12.63 4.80 -11.95
N ARG A 57 -11.58 4.64 -12.76
CA ARG A 57 -11.66 4.68 -14.23
C ARG A 57 -12.29 3.39 -14.79
N PRO A 58 -12.75 3.39 -16.05
CA PRO A 58 -13.13 2.15 -16.73
C PRO A 58 -12.04 1.09 -16.60
N SER A 59 -12.42 -0.15 -16.30
CA SER A 59 -11.48 -1.26 -16.00
C SER A 59 -10.62 -1.11 -14.74
N GLY A 60 -10.82 -0.05 -13.93
CA GLY A 60 -10.10 0.18 -12.68
C GLY A 60 -10.35 -0.89 -11.62
N ALA A 61 -11.54 -1.50 -11.60
CA ALA A 61 -11.84 -2.63 -10.73
C ALA A 61 -10.97 -3.86 -11.03
N ALA A 62 -10.66 -4.12 -12.31
CA ALA A 62 -9.76 -5.20 -12.71
C ALA A 62 -8.33 -4.93 -12.23
N LEU A 63 -7.87 -3.67 -12.32
CA LEU A 63 -6.58 -3.25 -11.79
C LEU A 63 -6.52 -3.43 -10.26
N ARG A 64 -7.58 -3.03 -9.54
CA ARG A 64 -7.68 -3.23 -8.08
C ARG A 64 -7.58 -4.69 -7.72
N GLY A 65 -8.41 -5.55 -8.32
CA GLY A 65 -8.39 -6.99 -8.07
C GLY A 65 -7.02 -7.60 -8.36
N ARG A 66 -6.38 -7.21 -9.48
CA ARG A 66 -5.04 -7.67 -9.83
C ARG A 66 -3.99 -7.32 -8.78
N ILE A 67 -4.02 -6.11 -8.23
CA ILE A 67 -3.07 -5.68 -7.19
C ILE A 67 -3.41 -6.33 -5.85
N ASP A 68 -4.69 -6.49 -5.51
CA ASP A 68 -5.16 -7.12 -4.28
C ASP A 68 -4.79 -8.62 -4.21
N ASP A 69 -4.91 -9.32 -5.34
CA ASP A 69 -4.60 -10.76 -5.47
C ASP A 69 -3.11 -11.03 -5.74
N MET A 70 -2.33 -9.97 -5.95
CA MET A 70 -0.89 -10.07 -6.20
C MET A 70 -0.16 -10.56 -4.96
N SER A 71 0.75 -11.52 -5.13
CA SER A 71 1.61 -11.94 -4.01
C SER A 71 2.51 -10.78 -3.54
N ASP A 72 2.81 -10.72 -2.25
CA ASP A 72 3.68 -9.67 -1.69
C ASP A 72 5.07 -9.68 -2.38
N ALA A 73 5.58 -10.86 -2.75
CA ALA A 73 6.85 -10.99 -3.47
C ALA A 73 6.81 -10.39 -4.88
N GLU A 74 5.71 -10.60 -5.60
CA GLU A 74 5.51 -10.02 -6.94
C GLU A 74 5.33 -8.50 -6.86
N TYR A 75 4.51 -8.02 -5.92
CA TYR A 75 4.32 -6.58 -5.73
C TYR A 75 5.63 -5.88 -5.38
N GLN A 76 6.42 -6.46 -4.46
CA GLN A 76 7.76 -5.95 -4.11
C GLN A 76 8.74 -5.97 -5.29
N ARG A 77 8.60 -6.94 -6.21
CA ARG A 77 9.39 -6.94 -7.45
C ARG A 77 8.96 -5.81 -8.38
N LEU A 78 7.67 -5.58 -8.58
CA LEU A 78 7.15 -4.48 -9.41
C LEU A 78 7.63 -3.11 -8.92
N LEU A 79 7.69 -2.90 -7.60
CA LEU A 79 8.19 -1.64 -7.03
C LEU A 79 9.65 -1.34 -7.39
N ARG A 80 10.43 -2.33 -7.80
CA ARG A 80 11.84 -2.19 -8.22
C ARG A 80 12.03 -2.14 -9.74
N ARG A 81 10.94 -2.22 -10.50
CA ARG A 81 10.97 -2.17 -11.96
C ARG A 81 11.05 -0.73 -12.46
N THR A 82 11.63 -0.57 -13.64
CA THR A 82 11.56 0.70 -14.36
C THR A 82 10.11 1.00 -14.77
N PRO A 83 9.73 2.28 -14.97
CA PRO A 83 8.38 2.64 -15.39
C PRO A 83 7.83 1.85 -16.59
N THR A 84 8.66 1.65 -17.62
CA THR A 84 8.27 0.88 -18.82
C THR A 84 8.09 -0.62 -18.53
N GLU A 85 8.91 -1.19 -17.63
CA GLU A 85 8.72 -2.57 -17.18
C GLU A 85 7.46 -2.73 -16.31
N ILE A 86 7.12 -1.74 -15.48
CA ILE A 86 5.85 -1.73 -14.72
C ILE A 86 4.67 -1.81 -15.67
N ARG A 87 4.63 -0.97 -16.71
CA ARG A 87 3.56 -1.02 -17.73
C ARG A 87 3.41 -2.41 -18.34
N ARG A 88 4.53 -3.06 -18.66
CA ARG A 88 4.53 -4.39 -19.27
C ARG A 88 4.09 -5.49 -18.30
N GLU A 89 4.52 -5.42 -17.04
CA GLU A 89 4.36 -6.51 -16.06
C GLU A 89 3.08 -6.41 -15.21
N LEU A 90 2.58 -5.19 -14.96
CA LEU A 90 1.42 -4.94 -14.09
C LEU A 90 0.14 -5.69 -14.52
N PRO A 91 -0.24 -5.74 -15.82
CA PRO A 91 -1.44 -6.47 -16.25
C PRO A 91 -1.38 -7.98 -15.92
N GLY A 92 -0.18 -8.56 -15.88
CA GLY A 92 0.01 -10.01 -15.70
C GLY A 92 -0.60 -10.83 -16.83
N THR A 93 -1.00 -12.07 -16.53
CA THR A 93 -1.57 -13.03 -17.48
C THR A 93 -3.01 -13.46 -17.14
N GLY A 94 -3.64 -12.78 -16.16
CA GLY A 94 -4.99 -13.08 -15.72
C GLY A 94 -6.06 -12.63 -16.72
N THR A 95 -7.32 -12.97 -16.43
CA THR A 95 -8.48 -12.62 -17.29
C THR A 95 -8.66 -11.12 -17.48
N GLY A 96 -8.30 -10.30 -16.49
CA GLY A 96 -8.33 -8.83 -16.56
C GLY A 96 -7.14 -8.19 -17.27
N ALA A 97 -6.16 -8.95 -17.78
CA ALA A 97 -4.91 -8.38 -18.29
C ALA A 97 -5.14 -7.41 -19.47
N ALA A 98 -6.03 -7.73 -20.41
CA ALA A 98 -6.33 -6.86 -21.55
C ALA A 98 -7.00 -5.54 -21.11
N GLU A 99 -7.93 -5.62 -20.14
CA GLU A 99 -8.62 -4.46 -19.57
C GLU A 99 -7.66 -3.54 -18.82
N ILE A 100 -6.76 -4.12 -18.02
CA ILE A 100 -5.73 -3.38 -17.30
C ILE A 100 -4.77 -2.70 -18.29
N ALA A 101 -4.34 -3.42 -19.32
CA ALA A 101 -3.46 -2.86 -20.35
C ALA A 101 -4.10 -1.66 -21.07
N ALA A 102 -5.40 -1.75 -21.36
CA ALA A 102 -6.15 -0.64 -21.96
C ALA A 102 -6.26 0.56 -21.01
N LEU A 103 -6.59 0.33 -19.73
CA LEU A 103 -6.66 1.39 -18.71
C LEU A 103 -5.33 2.15 -18.59
N ILE A 104 -4.22 1.42 -18.50
CA ILE A 104 -2.92 2.06 -18.26
C ILE A 104 -2.35 2.69 -19.52
N ALA A 105 -2.81 2.33 -20.73
CA ALA A 105 -2.31 2.90 -21.99
C ALA A 105 -2.39 4.43 -22.05
N GLU A 106 -3.42 5.02 -21.41
CA GLU A 106 -3.66 6.46 -21.35
C GLU A 106 -2.94 7.15 -20.17
N VAL A 107 -2.19 6.40 -19.35
CA VAL A 107 -1.42 6.91 -18.21
C VAL A 107 0.03 7.03 -18.63
N SER A 108 0.75 8.09 -18.27
CA SER A 108 2.19 8.17 -18.55
C SER A 108 2.97 7.12 -17.75
N ASP A 109 4.15 6.71 -18.23
CA ASP A 109 5.01 5.77 -17.51
C ASP A 109 5.37 6.29 -16.10
N ALA A 110 5.66 7.59 -15.99
CA ALA A 110 5.99 8.23 -14.72
C ALA A 110 4.80 8.20 -13.74
N ASP A 111 3.61 8.56 -14.21
CA ASP A 111 2.39 8.56 -13.37
C ASP A 111 1.99 7.14 -12.97
N LEU A 112 2.16 6.15 -13.86
CA LEU A 112 1.88 4.76 -13.54
C LEU A 112 2.82 4.24 -12.46
N ALA A 113 4.13 4.54 -12.58
CA ALA A 113 5.11 4.19 -11.57
C ALA A 113 4.80 4.87 -10.22
N ALA A 114 4.43 6.15 -10.23
CA ALA A 114 4.03 6.88 -9.04
C ALA A 114 2.76 6.27 -8.41
N ALA A 115 1.73 5.96 -9.20
CA ALA A 115 0.49 5.38 -8.72
C ALA A 115 0.70 3.99 -8.09
N VAL A 116 1.45 3.09 -8.74
CA VAL A 116 1.73 1.74 -8.19
C VAL A 116 2.46 1.82 -6.84
N ARG A 117 3.26 2.86 -6.62
CA ARG A 117 4.00 3.10 -5.37
C ARG A 117 3.21 3.90 -4.33
N ASN A 118 2.12 4.55 -4.71
CA ASN A 118 1.34 5.42 -3.84
C ASN A 118 0.45 4.58 -2.90
N LEU A 119 1.06 4.07 -1.84
CA LEU A 119 0.37 3.41 -0.74
C LEU A 119 -0.20 4.43 0.25
N GLY A 120 -1.30 4.05 0.90
CA GLY A 120 -2.13 4.97 1.68
C GLY A 120 -1.40 5.62 2.86
N GLY A 121 -0.46 4.93 3.50
CA GLY A 121 0.34 5.49 4.59
C GLY A 121 1.35 6.56 4.15
N HIS A 122 1.54 6.75 2.84
CA HIS A 122 2.37 7.82 2.26
C HIS A 122 1.55 8.95 1.63
N ASP A 123 0.22 8.88 1.67
CA ASP A 123 -0.68 9.96 1.23
C ASP A 123 -1.27 10.68 2.44
N LEU A 124 -0.80 11.91 2.69
CA LEU A 124 -1.23 12.71 3.83
C LEU A 124 -2.75 13.00 3.80
N ALA A 125 -3.37 13.13 2.64
CA ALA A 125 -4.82 13.35 2.60
C ALA A 125 -5.58 12.08 2.96
N ALA A 126 -5.14 10.92 2.46
CA ALA A 126 -5.75 9.63 2.82
C ALA A 126 -5.64 9.37 4.34
N LEU A 127 -4.50 9.72 4.95
CA LEU A 127 -4.34 9.69 6.40
C LEU A 127 -5.30 10.68 7.09
N ARG A 128 -5.36 11.95 6.65
CA ARG A 128 -6.28 12.95 7.22
C ARG A 128 -7.73 12.51 7.16
N GLU A 129 -8.16 11.88 6.07
CA GLU A 129 -9.50 11.31 5.91
C GLU A 129 -9.74 10.11 6.85
N ALA A 130 -8.72 9.31 7.12
CA ALA A 130 -8.81 8.28 8.16
C ALA A 130 -8.97 8.90 9.56
N TYR A 131 -8.14 9.88 9.91
CA TYR A 131 -8.25 10.59 11.19
C TYR A 131 -9.62 11.28 11.37
N ALA A 132 -10.17 11.88 10.32
CA ALA A 132 -11.48 12.53 10.36
C ALA A 132 -12.65 11.56 10.56
N ARG A 133 -12.43 10.24 10.41
CA ARG A 133 -13.43 9.20 10.63
C ARG A 133 -13.32 8.53 12.01
N ILE A 134 -12.36 8.95 12.84
CA ILE A 134 -12.18 8.38 14.18
C ILE A 134 -13.47 8.53 14.97
N ASP A 135 -13.85 7.44 15.62
CA ASP A 135 -15.01 7.33 16.48
C ASP A 135 -14.57 7.42 17.94
N ASP A 136 -14.74 8.60 18.56
CA ASP A 136 -14.24 8.90 19.91
C ASP A 136 -15.01 8.18 21.04
N ASP A 137 -15.95 7.29 20.73
CA ASP A 137 -16.65 6.44 21.71
C ASP A 137 -16.00 5.06 21.89
N ARG A 138 -15.01 4.70 21.05
CA ARG A 138 -14.30 3.41 21.11
C ARG A 138 -12.87 3.50 20.56
N PRO A 139 -11.94 2.62 20.96
CA PRO A 139 -10.58 2.69 20.45
C PRO A 139 -10.53 2.42 18.94
N THR A 140 -9.59 3.08 18.26
CA THR A 140 -9.42 3.00 16.81
C THR A 140 -8.05 2.45 16.44
N VAL A 141 -8.01 1.53 15.47
CA VAL A 141 -6.77 1.12 14.80
C VAL A 141 -6.78 1.60 13.35
N ILE A 142 -5.73 2.31 12.96
CA ILE A 142 -5.43 2.70 11.58
C ILE A 142 -4.38 1.72 11.05
N LEU A 143 -4.76 0.92 10.06
CA LEU A 143 -3.86 0.02 9.34
C LEU A 143 -3.35 0.73 8.09
N ALA A 144 -2.15 1.32 8.21
CA ALA A 144 -1.54 2.13 7.16
C ALA A 144 -0.58 1.28 6.33
N TYR A 145 -0.85 1.11 5.05
CA TYR A 145 0.06 0.40 4.15
C TYR A 145 1.16 1.35 3.71
N THR A 146 2.42 0.92 3.82
CA THR A 146 3.57 1.75 3.46
C THR A 146 4.61 0.96 2.66
N LEU A 147 5.58 1.71 2.15
CA LEU A 147 6.83 1.22 1.57
C LEU A 147 7.97 1.47 2.55
N LYS A 148 8.69 0.40 2.92
CA LYS A 148 9.85 0.49 3.81
C LYS A 148 10.98 1.26 3.11
N GLY A 149 11.53 2.29 3.76
CA GLY A 149 12.58 3.14 3.18
C GLY A 149 12.07 4.11 2.11
N TYR A 150 10.81 4.54 2.20
CA TYR A 150 10.20 5.48 1.25
C TYR A 150 11.01 6.76 1.04
N GLY A 151 11.22 7.14 -0.21
CA GLY A 151 12.01 8.31 -0.59
C GLY A 151 13.52 8.10 -0.57
N LEU A 152 14.00 6.89 -0.26
CA LEU A 152 15.42 6.56 -0.28
C LEU A 152 15.80 5.75 -1.53
N ALA A 153 17.07 5.80 -1.93
CA ALA A 153 17.61 4.95 -3.00
C ALA A 153 17.42 3.44 -2.72
N THR A 154 17.20 3.05 -1.46
CA THR A 154 17.01 1.67 -0.99
C THR A 154 15.54 1.32 -0.74
N GLU A 155 14.59 2.14 -1.19
CA GLU A 155 13.16 1.94 -0.98
C GLU A 155 12.69 0.55 -1.42
N GLY A 156 11.95 -0.13 -0.55
CA GLY A 156 11.43 -1.47 -0.78
C GLY A 156 12.49 -2.59 -0.78
N HIS A 157 13.77 -2.28 -0.54
CA HIS A 157 14.83 -3.29 -0.47
C HIS A 157 14.80 -4.03 0.89
N PRO A 158 14.76 -5.38 0.93
CA PRO A 158 14.70 -6.15 2.18
C PRO A 158 15.82 -5.80 3.18
N GLN A 159 17.02 -5.53 2.66
CA GLN A 159 18.21 -5.16 3.45
C GLN A 159 18.37 -3.63 3.61
N ASN A 160 17.34 -2.82 3.39
CA ASN A 160 17.44 -1.37 3.58
C ASN A 160 17.81 -0.95 5.00
N HIS A 161 17.49 -1.80 6.00
CA HIS A 161 17.76 -1.55 7.41
C HIS A 161 19.26 -1.52 7.76
N SER A 162 20.11 -2.12 6.92
CA SER A 162 21.56 -2.17 7.10
C SER A 162 22.33 -1.45 5.98
N ALA A 163 21.62 -0.84 5.03
CA ALA A 163 22.24 -0.19 3.89
C ALA A 163 22.71 1.22 4.28
N LEU A 164 24.01 1.48 4.12
CA LEU A 164 24.56 2.82 4.22
C LEU A 164 24.31 3.55 2.89
N LEU A 165 23.65 4.70 2.95
CA LEU A 165 23.50 5.59 1.80
C LEU A 165 24.86 6.24 1.52
N THR A 166 25.22 6.34 0.23
CA THR A 166 26.37 7.14 -0.18
C THR A 166 26.03 8.62 -0.14
N GLU A 167 27.04 9.50 -0.13
CA GLU A 167 26.84 10.96 -0.13
C GLU A 167 25.97 11.42 -1.32
N GLY A 168 26.16 10.80 -2.49
CA GLY A 168 25.34 11.07 -3.68
C GLY A 168 23.92 10.50 -3.63
N GLN A 169 23.56 9.72 -2.60
CA GLN A 169 22.21 9.18 -2.37
C GLN A 169 21.47 9.89 -1.22
N LEU A 170 22.10 10.88 -0.56
CA LEU A 170 21.52 11.68 0.52
C LEU A 170 20.82 12.96 0.01
N HIS A 171 21.00 13.29 -1.26
CA HIS A 171 20.49 14.50 -1.93
C HIS A 171 19.59 14.11 -3.11
#